data_AF-A0A382SA89-F1
#
_entry.id   AF-A0A382SA89-F1
#
_cell.length_a   1.000
_cell.length_b   1.000
_cell.length_c   1.000
_cell.angle_alpha   90.00
_cell.angle_beta   90.00
_cell.angle_gamma   90.00
#
_symmetry.space_group_name_H-M   'P 1'
#
loop_
_entity.id
_entity.type
_entity.pdbx_description
1 polymer ?
#
loop_
_entity_poly.entity_id
_entity_poly.type
_entity_poly.pdbx_seq_one_letter_code
_entity_poly.pdbx_strand_id
1 'polypeptide(L)'
;PSVTCCGINNRGVALHGNIVLSPVLDGRILALNKTDGSLIWETQVADPGIAEVITGAPLVINDLVLTGMAGAEFGVRGWVAALDVNTGEEVWRTHTIPGPGEPGHETWKDDSDAWATGGGSTWVTGAYDPELNLTYWGTANPGPDWDSAYRPGDNLWTDSTIALDATTGEFVWGFQHTPNDPYDYDSIAEKTLVDTQINGKFRRAVLHADRNGYAYAMDRVDGSFIWGTQFVDELNWTDGLDENGRPNAYDPNVDVQLYNPGTAAIRGTATEIGAEGTIKGALCPTHAGGKNWSPTAYNPQTNMYYIPVVEGC
;
A
#
# COMPACT_ATOMS: atom_id res chain seq x y z
N PRO A 1 22.46 -0.49 -13.50
CA PRO A 1 21.15 -1.10 -13.87
C PRO A 1 20.06 -0.40 -13.08
N SER A 2 19.02 0.14 -13.72
CA SER A 2 17.91 0.80 -13.01
C SER A 2 17.03 -0.26 -12.34
N VAL A 3 17.11 -0.37 -11.02
CA VAL A 3 16.28 -1.25 -10.17
C VAL A 3 14.94 -0.60 -9.83
N THR A 4 14.24 -0.10 -10.86
CA THR A 4 13.00 0.68 -10.71
C THR A 4 11.93 0.10 -11.61
N CYS A 5 10.77 -0.28 -11.06
CA CYS A 5 9.70 -0.91 -11.83
C CYS A 5 9.14 0.03 -12.92
N CYS A 6 8.80 1.25 -12.51
CA CYS A 6 7.73 2.01 -13.14
C CYS A 6 8.15 3.44 -13.51
N GLY A 7 9.45 3.63 -13.74
CA GLY A 7 10.06 4.90 -14.10
C GLY A 7 10.90 5.57 -13.00
N ILE A 8 11.59 6.65 -13.38
CA ILE A 8 12.47 7.44 -12.52
C ILE A 8 11.70 8.55 -11.79
N ASN A 9 10.65 8.17 -11.07
CA ASN A 9 9.73 9.10 -10.41
C ASN A 9 10.20 9.48 -9.00
N ASN A 10 9.86 10.72 -8.60
CA ASN A 10 10.01 11.22 -7.23
C ASN A 10 8.77 12.04 -6.88
N ARG A 11 8.11 11.73 -5.77
CA ARG A 11 6.81 12.33 -5.39
C ARG A 11 6.93 13.60 -4.55
N GLY A 12 8.14 14.06 -4.26
CA GLY A 12 8.38 15.35 -3.64
C GLY A 12 9.26 15.28 -2.40
N VAL A 13 9.22 16.37 -1.64
CA VAL A 13 10.06 16.65 -0.48
C VAL A 13 9.21 17.00 0.73
N ALA A 14 9.77 16.90 1.93
CA ALA A 14 9.16 17.41 3.15
C ALA A 14 9.93 18.61 3.71
N LEU A 15 9.24 19.46 4.47
CA LEU A 15 9.83 20.61 5.15
C LEU A 15 9.67 20.46 6.66
N HIS A 16 10.74 20.71 7.41
CA HIS A 16 10.71 20.78 8.87
C HIS A 16 11.58 21.95 9.35
N GLY A 17 10.97 23.03 9.84
CA GLY A 17 11.70 24.25 10.21
C GLY A 17 12.55 24.80 9.06
N ASN A 18 13.88 24.79 9.22
CA ASN A 18 14.85 25.21 8.20
C ASN A 18 15.49 24.04 7.43
N ILE A 19 14.91 22.84 7.52
CA ILE A 19 15.38 21.62 6.85
C ILE A 19 14.43 21.28 5.68
N VAL A 20 15.01 20.95 4.53
CA VAL A 20 14.35 20.30 3.39
C VAL A 20 14.80 18.85 3.35
N LEU A 21 13.85 17.91 3.41
CA LEU A 21 14.10 16.48 3.38
C LEU A 21 13.75 15.97 1.99
N SER A 22 14.78 15.53 1.25
CA SER A 22 14.64 15.08 -0.13
C SER A 22 15.05 13.61 -0.25
N PRO A 23 14.13 12.72 -0.66
CA PRO A 23 14.51 11.39 -1.05
C PRO A 23 15.24 11.43 -2.39
N VAL A 24 16.17 10.51 -2.59
CA VAL A 24 16.78 10.22 -3.87
C VAL A 24 16.55 8.76 -4.23
N LEU A 25 16.47 8.48 -5.52
CA LEU A 25 16.00 7.19 -6.04
C LEU A 25 16.85 5.99 -5.60
N ASP A 26 18.11 6.22 -5.27
CA ASP A 26 19.04 5.20 -4.78
C ASP A 26 18.81 4.79 -3.32
N GLY A 27 17.76 5.29 -2.66
CA GLY A 27 17.37 4.89 -1.32
C GLY A 27 17.87 5.80 -0.20
N ARG A 28 18.57 6.90 -0.52
CA ARG A 28 18.97 7.88 0.50
C ARG A 28 17.89 8.92 0.78
N ILE A 29 17.88 9.42 2.01
CA ILE A 29 17.22 10.67 2.40
C ILE A 29 18.32 11.72 2.64
N LEU A 30 18.17 12.88 2.03
CA LEU A 30 19.05 14.04 2.21
C LEU A 30 18.33 15.10 3.05
N ALA A 31 18.97 15.60 4.10
CA ALA A 31 18.55 16.82 4.79
C ALA A 31 19.39 18.00 4.33
N LEU A 32 18.73 19.02 3.79
CA LEU A 32 19.35 20.21 3.25
C LEU A 32 18.89 21.46 4.00
N ASN A 33 19.77 22.43 4.15
CA ASN A 33 19.40 23.75 4.67
C ASN A 33 18.49 24.46 3.65
N LYS A 34 17.29 24.85 4.08
CA LYS A 34 16.29 25.50 3.23
C LYS A 34 16.74 26.84 2.64
N THR A 35 17.69 27.52 3.28
CA THR A 35 18.14 28.86 2.89
C THR A 35 19.19 28.84 1.77
N ASP A 36 20.15 27.92 1.83
CA ASP A 36 21.29 27.88 0.90
C ASP A 36 21.51 26.54 0.19
N GLY A 37 20.75 25.50 0.54
CA GLY A 37 20.84 24.16 -0.03
C GLY A 37 22.03 23.34 0.47
N SER A 38 22.77 23.80 1.48
CA SER A 38 23.88 23.03 2.05
C SER A 38 23.40 21.73 2.69
N LEU A 39 24.18 20.66 2.53
CA LEU A 39 23.90 19.35 3.13
C LEU A 39 24.09 19.42 4.65
N ILE A 40 23.07 18.99 5.38
CA ILE A 40 23.11 18.84 6.85
C ILE A 40 23.53 17.40 7.18
N TRP A 41 22.78 16.42 6.66
CA TRP A 41 23.08 14.99 6.76
C TRP A 41 22.51 14.23 5.55
N GLU A 42 23.05 13.04 5.30
CA GLU A 42 22.47 12.06 4.37
C GLU A 42 22.49 10.67 5.00
N THR A 43 21.43 9.89 4.77
CA THR A 43 21.30 8.52 5.30
C THR A 43 20.87 7.59 4.18
N GLN A 44 21.58 6.45 4.00
CA GLN A 44 21.16 5.34 3.15
C GLN A 44 20.10 4.52 3.90
N VAL A 45 18.84 4.59 3.48
CA VAL A 45 17.71 3.95 4.18
C VAL A 45 17.26 2.67 3.48
N ALA A 46 17.30 2.67 2.14
CA ALA A 46 16.93 1.51 1.32
C ALA A 46 18.19 0.91 0.66
N ASP A 47 18.25 -0.40 0.45
CA ASP A 47 19.38 -1.06 -0.23
C ASP A 47 19.10 -1.31 -1.74
N PRO A 48 19.65 -0.48 -2.65
CA PRO A 48 19.47 -0.69 -4.09
C PRO A 48 20.14 -1.98 -4.61
N GLY A 49 21.06 -2.59 -3.84
CA GLY A 49 21.69 -3.87 -4.16
C GLY A 49 20.71 -5.04 -4.16
N ILE A 50 19.61 -4.94 -3.41
CA ILE A 50 18.49 -5.89 -3.41
C ILE A 50 17.22 -5.28 -4.02
N ALA A 51 17.37 -4.22 -4.83
CA ALA A 51 16.29 -3.52 -5.52
C ALA A 51 15.30 -2.74 -4.63
N GLU A 52 15.71 -2.32 -3.43
CA GLU A 52 14.95 -1.32 -2.69
C GLU A 52 15.22 0.08 -3.25
N VAL A 53 14.16 0.84 -3.51
CA VAL A 53 14.26 2.25 -3.95
C VAL A 53 13.26 3.12 -3.21
N ILE A 54 13.50 4.44 -3.15
CA ILE A 54 12.57 5.40 -2.57
C ILE A 54 12.01 6.30 -3.68
N THR A 55 10.69 6.27 -3.83
CA THR A 55 9.96 7.11 -4.80
C THR A 55 8.92 8.01 -4.13
N GLY A 56 8.43 7.65 -2.94
CA GLY A 56 7.49 8.43 -2.12
C GLY A 56 8.15 9.64 -1.46
N ALA A 57 7.35 10.67 -1.17
CA ALA A 57 7.82 11.80 -0.36
C ALA A 57 7.89 11.39 1.13
N PRO A 58 8.83 11.93 1.93
CA PRO A 58 8.86 11.67 3.36
C PRO A 58 7.66 12.30 4.08
N LEU A 59 7.29 11.75 5.23
CA LEU A 59 6.31 12.33 6.14
C LEU A 59 7.02 12.75 7.43
N VAL A 60 6.94 14.03 7.78
CA VAL A 60 7.53 14.53 9.03
C VAL A 60 6.48 14.47 10.13
N ILE A 61 6.81 13.80 11.24
CA ILE A 61 5.96 13.69 12.43
C ILE A 61 6.81 14.06 13.64
N ASN A 62 6.50 15.18 14.29
CA ASN A 62 7.32 15.71 15.39
C ASN A 62 8.80 15.82 14.96
N ASP A 63 9.70 15.14 15.67
CA ASP A 63 11.13 15.09 15.39
C ASP A 63 11.53 13.87 14.52
N LEU A 64 10.57 13.19 13.89
CA LEU A 64 10.79 12.03 13.04
C LEU A 64 10.52 12.32 11.56
N VAL A 65 11.28 11.66 10.70
CA VAL A 65 11.09 11.61 9.24
C VAL A 65 10.76 10.18 8.85
N LEU A 66 9.50 9.93 8.55
CA LEU A 66 9.02 8.63 8.08
C LEU A 66 9.21 8.52 6.56
N THR A 67 9.68 7.37 6.10
CA THR A 67 9.76 7.02 4.69
C THR A 67 9.36 5.57 4.45
N GLY A 68 8.71 5.34 3.33
CA GLY A 68 8.45 4.01 2.79
C GLY A 68 9.43 3.68 1.67
N MET A 69 9.15 2.60 0.95
CA MET A 69 10.01 2.06 -0.10
C MET A 69 9.20 1.43 -1.24
N ALA A 70 9.83 1.24 -2.40
CA ALA A 70 9.29 0.48 -3.54
C ALA A 70 10.24 -0.66 -3.91
N GLY A 71 9.69 -1.75 -4.46
CA GLY A 71 10.47 -2.92 -4.89
C GLY A 71 9.72 -4.25 -4.83
N ALA A 72 8.38 -4.24 -4.73
CA ALA A 72 7.60 -5.47 -4.59
C ALA A 72 7.76 -6.41 -5.81
N GLU A 73 7.77 -5.83 -7.02
CA GLU A 73 8.04 -6.53 -8.30
C GLU A 73 9.41 -7.24 -8.36
N PHE A 74 10.32 -6.92 -7.43
CA PHE A 74 11.65 -7.51 -7.32
C PHE A 74 11.81 -8.44 -6.11
N GLY A 75 10.71 -8.78 -5.43
CA GLY A 75 10.71 -9.69 -4.29
C GLY A 75 11.28 -9.06 -3.02
N VAL A 76 11.15 -7.74 -2.85
CA VAL A 76 11.57 -7.06 -1.61
C VAL A 76 10.45 -7.11 -0.58
N ARG A 77 10.77 -7.51 0.66
CA ARG A 77 9.84 -7.39 1.80
C ARG A 77 9.70 -5.94 2.23
N GLY A 78 8.52 -5.38 2.03
CA GLY A 78 8.20 -3.99 2.30
C GLY A 78 8.39 -3.59 3.77
N TRP A 79 8.63 -2.31 3.97
CA TRP A 79 8.85 -1.72 5.28
C TRP A 79 8.51 -0.24 5.32
N VAL A 80 8.48 0.24 6.55
CA VAL A 80 8.31 1.60 6.98
C VAL A 80 9.48 1.92 7.89
N ALA A 81 10.15 3.05 7.72
CA ALA A 81 11.21 3.47 8.62
C ALA A 81 11.00 4.92 9.08
N ALA A 82 11.44 5.22 10.29
CA ALA A 82 11.56 6.58 10.80
C ALA A 82 13.01 6.91 11.14
N LEU A 83 13.44 8.09 10.74
CA LEU A 83 14.73 8.67 11.10
C LEU A 83 14.53 9.85 12.05
N ASP A 84 15.50 10.12 12.93
CA ASP A 84 15.57 11.39 13.64
C ASP A 84 15.82 12.53 12.64
N VAL A 85 15.00 13.59 12.70
CA VAL A 85 15.04 14.69 11.73
C VAL A 85 16.34 15.51 11.78
N ASN A 86 17.02 15.51 12.93
CA ASN A 86 18.22 16.31 13.16
C ASN A 86 19.51 15.55 12.83
N THR A 87 19.54 14.23 13.06
CA THR A 87 20.73 13.40 12.86
C THR A 87 20.67 12.50 11.63
N GLY A 88 19.46 12.15 11.18
CA GLY A 88 19.25 11.14 10.13
C GLY A 88 19.42 9.71 10.61
N GLU A 89 19.63 9.46 11.90
CA GLU A 89 19.76 8.11 12.47
C GLU A 89 18.40 7.39 12.46
N GLU A 90 18.39 6.11 12.10
CA GLU A 90 17.18 5.30 12.14
C GLU A 90 16.72 5.07 13.59
N VAL A 91 15.47 5.43 13.87
CA VAL A 91 14.84 5.28 15.17
C VAL A 91 14.09 3.96 15.25
N TRP A 92 13.32 3.65 14.21
CA TRP A 92 12.57 2.40 14.11
C TRP A 92 12.31 2.02 12.66
N ARG A 93 12.08 0.72 12.44
CA ARG A 93 11.69 0.15 11.16
C ARG A 93 10.72 -1.01 11.40
N THR A 94 9.62 -1.00 10.65
CA THR A 94 8.56 -2.00 10.73
C THR A 94 8.34 -2.60 9.35
N HIS A 95 8.47 -3.92 9.24
CA HIS A 95 8.12 -4.64 8.02
C HIS A 95 6.59 -4.76 7.89
N THR A 96 6.09 -4.68 6.66
CA THR A 96 4.64 -4.77 6.38
C THR A 96 4.15 -6.22 6.41
N ILE A 97 4.98 -7.15 5.98
CA ILE A 97 4.70 -8.59 6.02
C ILE A 97 5.24 -9.14 7.35
N PRO A 98 4.45 -9.86 8.16
CA PRO A 98 4.89 -10.45 9.42
C PRO A 98 5.77 -11.68 9.19
N GLY A 99 6.86 -11.77 9.95
CA GLY A 99 7.79 -12.90 9.97
C GLY A 99 7.38 -13.99 10.96
N PRO A 100 8.12 -15.10 11.03
CA PRO A 100 7.81 -16.21 11.92
C PRO A 100 7.63 -15.79 13.38
N GLY A 101 6.46 -16.08 13.94
CA GLY A 101 6.10 -15.73 15.32
C GLY A 101 5.36 -14.39 15.48
N GLU A 102 5.23 -13.59 14.42
CA GLU A 102 4.44 -12.37 14.40
C GLU A 102 2.99 -12.64 13.98
N PRO A 103 1.99 -11.96 14.56
CA PRO A 103 0.58 -12.12 14.16
C PRO A 103 0.35 -11.84 12.67
N GLY A 104 -0.35 -12.75 11.99
CA GLY A 104 -0.62 -12.69 10.55
C GLY A 104 0.36 -13.53 9.72
N HIS A 105 1.47 -13.99 10.29
CA HIS A 105 2.42 -14.86 9.59
C HIS A 105 1.77 -16.18 9.13
N GLU A 106 0.80 -16.68 9.90
CA GLU A 106 0.02 -17.88 9.57
C GLU A 106 -0.78 -17.77 8.25
N THR A 107 -0.88 -16.57 7.68
CA THR A 107 -1.51 -16.33 6.37
C THR A 107 -0.54 -16.50 5.19
N TRP A 108 0.73 -16.79 5.45
CA TRP A 108 1.71 -17.23 4.45
C TRP A 108 1.87 -18.73 4.59
N LYS A 109 1.17 -19.49 3.74
CA LYS A 109 0.99 -20.95 3.89
C LYS A 109 1.88 -21.76 2.95
N ASP A 110 2.84 -21.11 2.30
CA ASP A 110 3.80 -21.78 1.43
C ASP A 110 4.88 -22.53 2.23
N ASP A 111 5.66 -23.37 1.54
CA ASP A 111 6.79 -24.12 2.11
C ASP A 111 8.16 -23.56 1.66
N SER A 112 8.16 -22.35 1.11
CA SER A 112 9.30 -21.70 0.44
C SER A 112 9.73 -20.36 1.06
N ASP A 113 9.17 -20.00 2.22
CA ASP A 113 9.39 -18.73 2.91
C ASP A 113 9.04 -17.51 2.04
N ALA A 114 7.94 -17.57 1.26
CA ALA A 114 7.55 -16.49 0.35
C ALA A 114 7.34 -15.14 1.08
N TRP A 115 7.02 -15.16 2.37
CA TRP A 115 6.92 -13.96 3.22
C TRP A 115 8.21 -13.12 3.23
N ALA A 116 9.39 -13.74 3.10
CA ALA A 116 10.69 -13.08 3.16
C ALA A 116 11.00 -12.27 1.89
N THR A 117 10.37 -12.62 0.76
CA THR A 117 10.46 -11.92 -0.52
C THR A 117 9.08 -11.51 -1.03
N GLY A 118 8.15 -11.27 -0.11
CA GLY A 118 6.72 -11.29 -0.39
C GLY A 118 6.13 -9.96 -0.84
N GLY A 119 6.91 -8.96 -1.22
CA GLY A 119 6.39 -7.66 -1.66
C GLY A 119 5.88 -6.79 -0.50
N GLY A 120 4.69 -6.19 -0.64
CA GLY A 120 4.08 -5.37 0.41
C GLY A 120 4.74 -4.01 0.61
N SER A 121 5.35 -3.46 -0.44
CA SER A 121 6.05 -2.17 -0.41
C SER A 121 5.13 -0.98 -0.09
N THR A 122 5.68 0.20 0.24
CA THR A 122 4.98 1.33 0.89
C THR A 122 5.23 2.65 0.16
N TRP A 123 5.12 2.63 -1.16
CA TRP A 123 5.74 3.63 -2.04
C TRP A 123 5.00 4.97 -2.19
N VAL A 124 3.90 5.17 -1.46
CA VAL A 124 3.16 6.44 -1.35
C VAL A 124 3.14 6.89 0.11
N THR A 125 3.29 8.19 0.33
CA THR A 125 3.32 8.81 1.65
C THR A 125 2.02 8.58 2.42
N GLY A 126 2.15 8.30 3.72
CA GLY A 126 1.03 8.00 4.61
C GLY A 126 0.37 9.26 5.15
N ALA A 127 -0.57 9.07 6.06
CA ALA A 127 -1.22 10.15 6.79
C ALA A 127 -1.00 10.00 8.30
N TYR A 128 -1.16 11.08 9.05
CA TYR A 128 -0.93 11.10 10.50
C TYR A 128 -2.10 11.74 11.25
N ASP A 129 -2.55 11.09 12.32
CA ASP A 129 -3.47 11.67 13.31
C ASP A 129 -2.69 12.02 14.60
N PRO A 130 -2.47 13.31 14.89
CA PRO A 130 -1.72 13.73 16.09
C PRO A 130 -2.45 13.47 17.41
N GLU A 131 -3.78 13.32 17.41
CA GLU A 131 -4.52 13.03 18.64
C GLU A 131 -4.41 11.57 19.05
N LEU A 132 -4.30 10.67 18.07
CA LEU A 132 -4.16 9.23 18.31
C LEU A 132 -2.70 8.76 18.30
N ASN A 133 -1.78 9.63 17.86
CA ASN A 133 -0.38 9.28 17.57
C ASN A 133 -0.23 8.12 16.57
N LEU A 134 -1.16 8.01 15.61
CA LEU A 134 -1.15 6.95 14.61
C LEU A 134 -0.79 7.49 13.24
N THR A 135 0.11 6.77 12.55
CA THR A 135 0.35 6.93 11.11
C THR A 135 -0.35 5.81 10.35
N TYR A 136 -0.94 6.14 9.20
CA TYR A 136 -1.71 5.23 8.36
C TYR A 136 -1.03 5.08 7.02
N TRP A 137 -0.71 3.84 6.65
CA TRP A 137 -0.03 3.55 5.40
C TRP A 137 -0.73 2.50 4.57
N GLY A 138 -0.55 2.61 3.25
CA GLY A 138 -0.96 1.61 2.29
C GLY A 138 0.20 0.67 1.98
N THR A 139 -0.10 -0.62 1.87
CA THR A 139 0.86 -1.65 1.46
C THR A 139 0.52 -2.16 0.07
N ALA A 140 1.55 -2.46 -0.71
CA ALA A 140 1.46 -2.90 -2.10
C ALA A 140 1.15 -4.40 -2.22
N ASN A 141 1.13 -4.86 -3.47
CA ASN A 141 0.94 -6.23 -3.88
C ASN A 141 1.90 -7.24 -3.20
N PRO A 142 1.45 -8.48 -3.02
CA PRO A 142 2.28 -9.60 -2.63
C PRO A 142 3.14 -10.14 -3.79
N GLY A 143 4.38 -10.54 -3.47
CA GLY A 143 5.36 -11.08 -4.40
C GLY A 143 5.43 -12.62 -4.37
N PRO A 144 5.56 -13.31 -5.52
CA PRO A 144 5.52 -12.79 -6.88
C PRO A 144 4.10 -12.31 -7.27
N ASP A 145 4.05 -11.24 -8.06
CA ASP A 145 2.87 -10.36 -8.23
C ASP A 145 1.61 -11.08 -8.70
N TRP A 146 1.73 -11.93 -9.72
CA TRP A 146 0.57 -12.54 -10.38
C TRP A 146 0.42 -14.05 -10.14
N ASP A 147 1.35 -14.66 -9.41
CA ASP A 147 1.35 -16.10 -9.15
C ASP A 147 0.97 -16.38 -7.70
N SER A 148 -0.30 -16.10 -7.37
CA SER A 148 -0.85 -16.30 -6.02
C SER A 148 -0.75 -17.74 -5.53
N ALA A 149 -0.72 -18.72 -6.46
CA ALA A 149 -0.53 -20.14 -6.14
C ALA A 149 0.90 -20.50 -5.67
N TYR A 150 1.89 -19.62 -5.89
CA TYR A 150 3.20 -19.76 -5.25
C TYR A 150 3.18 -19.42 -3.77
N ARG A 151 2.27 -18.51 -3.37
CA ARG A 151 2.16 -17.92 -2.04
C ARG A 151 0.75 -18.12 -1.48
N PRO A 152 0.29 -19.37 -1.28
CA PRO A 152 -1.01 -19.66 -0.70
C PRO A 152 -1.25 -18.94 0.64
N GLY A 153 -2.50 -18.57 0.88
CA GLY A 153 -3.00 -17.84 2.04
C GLY A 153 -3.23 -16.36 1.78
N ASP A 154 -3.86 -15.66 2.72
CA ASP A 154 -4.29 -14.26 2.56
C ASP A 154 -3.11 -13.29 2.33
N ASN A 155 -1.87 -13.68 2.65
CA ASN A 155 -0.65 -12.88 2.47
C ASN A 155 -0.64 -11.56 3.28
N LEU A 156 -1.09 -11.58 4.54
CA LEU A 156 -1.10 -10.37 5.36
C LEU A 156 0.32 -9.80 5.55
N TRP A 157 0.54 -8.49 5.62
CA TRP A 157 -0.40 -7.40 5.40
C TRP A 157 -0.16 -6.72 4.05
N THR A 158 -0.10 -7.47 2.95
CA THR A 158 -0.12 -6.89 1.59
C THR A 158 -1.52 -6.39 1.24
N ASP A 159 -1.62 -5.48 0.26
CA ASP A 159 -2.88 -4.86 -0.19
C ASP A 159 -3.78 -4.43 0.96
N SER A 160 -3.16 -3.70 1.90
CA SER A 160 -3.78 -3.33 3.16
C SER A 160 -3.65 -1.85 3.44
N THR A 161 -4.54 -1.35 4.28
CA THR A 161 -4.29 -0.17 5.10
C THR A 161 -3.82 -0.64 6.47
N ILE A 162 -2.66 -0.17 6.92
CA ILE A 162 -2.10 -0.47 8.24
C ILE A 162 -1.99 0.82 9.05
N ALA A 163 -2.19 0.72 10.36
CA ALA A 163 -1.92 1.79 11.31
C ALA A 163 -0.76 1.39 12.22
N LEU A 164 0.20 2.30 12.36
CA LEU A 164 1.37 2.14 13.21
C LEU A 164 1.38 3.26 14.26
N ASP A 165 1.87 2.98 15.46
CA ASP A 165 2.24 4.06 16.39
C ASP A 165 3.36 4.89 15.74
N ALA A 166 3.16 6.19 15.63
CA ALA A 166 4.08 7.06 14.90
C ALA A 166 5.45 7.22 15.58
N THR A 167 5.54 6.95 16.88
CA THR A 167 6.76 7.09 17.68
C THR A 167 7.56 5.80 17.75
N THR A 168 6.90 4.65 17.88
CA THR A 168 7.58 3.34 18.06
C THR A 168 7.58 2.48 16.80
N GLY A 169 6.69 2.76 15.86
CA GLY A 169 6.47 1.91 14.68
C GLY A 169 5.66 0.64 14.96
N GLU A 170 5.18 0.45 16.18
CA GLU A 170 4.41 -0.75 16.55
C GLU A 170 3.10 -0.82 15.74
N PHE A 171 2.79 -2.01 15.24
CA PHE A 171 1.54 -2.27 14.53
C PHE A 171 0.35 -2.17 15.48
N VAL A 172 -0.67 -1.41 15.09
CA VAL A 172 -1.88 -1.17 15.90
C VAL A 172 -3.09 -1.91 15.33
N TRP A 173 -3.39 -1.69 14.05
CA TRP A 173 -4.47 -2.38 13.35
C TRP A 173 -4.20 -2.43 11.84
N GLY A 174 -4.89 -3.32 11.13
CA GLY A 174 -4.86 -3.39 9.67
C GLY A 174 -6.20 -3.80 9.07
N PHE A 175 -6.46 -3.34 7.86
CA PHE A 175 -7.59 -3.75 7.02
C PHE A 175 -7.06 -4.14 5.64
N GLN A 176 -7.21 -5.42 5.28
CA GLN A 176 -6.77 -5.93 3.98
C GLN A 176 -7.90 -5.85 2.95
N HIS A 177 -7.61 -5.19 1.83
CA HIS A 177 -8.56 -4.92 0.75
C HIS A 177 -8.64 -6.10 -0.23
N THR A 178 -7.51 -6.71 -0.55
CA THR A 178 -7.42 -7.78 -1.56
C THR A 178 -6.63 -9.00 -1.04
N PRO A 179 -7.28 -9.95 -0.33
CA PRO A 179 -6.62 -11.18 0.14
C PRO A 179 -6.07 -12.03 -1.01
N ASN A 180 -4.88 -12.60 -0.84
CA ASN A 180 -4.20 -13.46 -1.83
C ASN A 180 -4.22 -12.87 -3.26
N ASP A 181 -3.94 -11.58 -3.38
CA ASP A 181 -4.07 -10.82 -4.63
C ASP A 181 -3.36 -11.48 -5.82
N PRO A 182 -4.05 -11.75 -6.94
CA PRO A 182 -3.43 -12.18 -8.19
C PRO A 182 -3.37 -11.08 -9.27
N TYR A 183 -3.71 -9.83 -8.94
CA TYR A 183 -3.96 -8.77 -9.91
C TYR A 183 -2.94 -7.63 -9.92
N ASP A 184 -2.05 -7.56 -8.92
CA ASP A 184 -1.21 -6.40 -8.67
C ASP A 184 -2.07 -5.16 -8.31
N TYR A 185 -2.96 -5.31 -7.34
CA TYR A 185 -3.86 -4.26 -6.86
C TYR A 185 -3.35 -3.58 -5.58
N ASP A 186 -2.19 -2.93 -5.66
CA ASP A 186 -1.60 -2.24 -4.50
C ASP A 186 -2.59 -1.33 -3.76
N SER A 187 -2.71 -1.54 -2.46
CA SER A 187 -3.48 -0.64 -1.59
C SER A 187 -2.71 0.57 -1.09
N ILE A 188 -1.79 1.07 -1.90
CA ILE A 188 -0.83 2.14 -1.58
C ILE A 188 -1.42 3.55 -1.58
N ALA A 189 -2.58 3.78 -2.20
CA ALA A 189 -3.12 5.13 -2.33
C ALA A 189 -3.24 5.82 -0.95
N GLU A 190 -3.18 7.15 -0.98
CA GLU A 190 -3.17 8.00 0.20
C GLU A 190 -4.36 7.74 1.15
N LYS A 191 -4.10 7.87 2.46
CA LYS A 191 -5.09 7.63 3.52
C LYS A 191 -5.72 8.94 3.97
N THR A 192 -6.86 9.31 3.40
CA THR A 192 -7.49 10.61 3.68
C THR A 192 -8.25 10.58 5.00
N LEU A 193 -7.77 11.30 6.01
CA LEU A 193 -8.41 11.36 7.33
C LEU A 193 -9.55 12.38 7.35
N VAL A 194 -10.74 11.98 7.78
CA VAL A 194 -11.94 12.84 7.83
C VAL A 194 -12.71 12.72 9.14
N ASP A 195 -13.29 13.85 9.57
CA ASP A 195 -14.18 13.96 10.72
C ASP A 195 -15.54 14.46 10.24
N THR A 196 -16.46 13.54 9.98
CA THR A 196 -17.73 13.90 9.33
C THR A 196 -18.88 12.97 9.70
N GLN A 197 -20.08 13.36 9.28
CA GLN A 197 -21.28 12.52 9.37
C GLN A 197 -21.24 11.48 8.25
N ILE A 198 -21.19 10.20 8.64
CA ILE A 198 -21.29 9.06 7.75
C ILE A 198 -22.46 8.22 8.22
N ASN A 199 -23.42 7.95 7.34
CA ASN A 199 -24.65 7.20 7.67
C ASN A 199 -25.39 7.73 8.92
N GLY A 200 -25.44 9.06 9.07
CA GLY A 200 -26.09 9.75 10.19
C GLY A 200 -25.37 9.66 11.54
N LYS A 201 -24.13 9.14 11.56
CA LYS A 201 -23.28 9.07 12.75
C LYS A 201 -22.01 9.87 12.53
N PHE A 202 -21.56 10.60 13.54
CA PHE A 202 -20.25 11.22 13.50
C PHE A 202 -19.18 10.12 13.53
N ARG A 203 -18.24 10.17 12.58
CA ARG A 203 -17.17 9.19 12.40
C ARG A 203 -15.84 9.89 12.21
N ARG A 204 -14.82 9.31 12.84
CA ARG A 204 -13.41 9.59 12.58
C ARG A 204 -12.94 8.51 11.62
N ALA A 205 -12.93 8.81 10.33
CA ALA A 205 -12.66 7.82 9.29
C ALA A 205 -11.32 8.06 8.61
N VAL A 206 -10.76 6.97 8.08
CA VAL A 206 -9.77 6.99 7.02
C VAL A 206 -10.46 6.56 5.73
N LEU A 207 -10.37 7.39 4.70
CA LEU A 207 -10.88 7.11 3.36
C LEU A 207 -9.72 6.64 2.47
N HIS A 208 -10.01 5.65 1.64
CA HIS A 208 -9.03 5.06 0.72
C HIS A 208 -9.74 4.64 -0.57
N ALA A 209 -9.31 5.19 -1.71
CA ALA A 209 -9.72 4.71 -3.03
C ALA A 209 -8.65 3.76 -3.56
N ASP A 210 -8.99 2.48 -3.66
CA ASP A 210 -8.05 1.40 -3.94
C ASP A 210 -7.86 1.15 -5.44
N ARG A 211 -6.71 0.54 -5.82
CA ARG A 211 -6.47 0.07 -7.19
C ARG A 211 -7.56 -0.89 -7.65
N ASN A 212 -8.10 -1.70 -6.74
CA ASN A 212 -9.11 -2.71 -7.03
C ASN A 212 -10.48 -2.15 -7.48
N GLY A 213 -10.67 -0.82 -7.51
CA GLY A 213 -11.88 -0.16 -8.02
C GLY A 213 -12.95 0.13 -6.96
N TYR A 214 -12.68 -0.18 -5.69
CA TYR A 214 -13.51 0.19 -4.56
C TYR A 214 -12.89 1.33 -3.74
N ALA A 215 -13.76 2.20 -3.24
CA ALA A 215 -13.43 3.18 -2.21
C ALA A 215 -13.96 2.65 -0.87
N TYR A 216 -13.14 2.80 0.17
CA TYR A 216 -13.37 2.28 1.50
C TYR A 216 -13.34 3.40 2.53
N ALA A 217 -14.15 3.26 3.56
CA ALA A 217 -13.97 3.97 4.83
C ALA A 217 -13.82 2.97 5.96
N MET A 218 -12.77 3.17 6.76
CA MET A 218 -12.55 2.45 8.01
C MET A 218 -12.56 3.46 9.18
N ASP A 219 -12.95 3.04 10.37
CA ASP A 219 -12.75 3.85 11.58
C ASP A 219 -11.25 3.91 11.84
N ARG A 220 -10.70 5.13 11.92
CA ARG A 220 -9.25 5.27 12.01
C ARG A 220 -8.69 4.90 13.39
N VAL A 221 -9.54 4.69 14.39
CA VAL A 221 -9.10 4.28 15.73
C VAL A 221 -8.76 2.79 15.77
N ASP A 222 -9.57 1.94 15.14
CA ASP A 222 -9.47 0.48 15.28
C ASP A 222 -9.47 -0.30 13.95
N GLY A 223 -9.58 0.38 12.82
CA GLY A 223 -9.60 -0.22 11.49
C GLY A 223 -10.93 -0.88 11.13
N SER A 224 -11.97 -0.75 11.95
CA SER A 224 -13.27 -1.36 11.67
C SER A 224 -13.90 -0.79 10.40
N PHE A 225 -14.47 -1.66 9.57
CA PHE A 225 -15.13 -1.26 8.33
C PHE A 225 -16.35 -0.37 8.59
N ILE A 226 -16.49 0.71 7.82
CA ILE A 226 -17.64 1.62 7.88
C ILE A 226 -18.51 1.49 6.61
N TRP A 227 -17.88 1.57 5.43
CA TRP A 227 -18.54 1.35 4.14
C TRP A 227 -17.51 1.10 3.04
N GLY A 228 -17.99 0.52 1.94
CA GLY A 228 -17.25 0.30 0.71
C GLY A 228 -18.17 0.54 -0.48
N THR A 229 -17.68 1.21 -1.52
CA THR A 229 -18.45 1.46 -2.75
C THR A 229 -17.55 1.37 -3.96
N GLN A 230 -18.04 0.75 -5.02
CA GLN A 230 -17.40 0.80 -6.33
C GLN A 230 -17.37 2.27 -6.80
N PHE A 231 -16.23 2.71 -7.36
CA PHE A 231 -16.09 4.06 -7.92
C PHE A 231 -15.76 4.07 -9.43
N VAL A 232 -15.45 2.91 -10.00
CA VAL A 232 -15.27 2.71 -11.45
C VAL A 232 -16.59 2.31 -12.11
N ASP A 233 -16.74 2.57 -13.41
CA ASP A 233 -17.92 2.18 -14.18
C ASP A 233 -17.95 0.66 -14.41
N GLU A 234 -16.80 0.06 -14.76
CA GLU A 234 -16.67 -1.38 -15.04
C GLU A 234 -15.74 -2.05 -14.03
N LEU A 235 -16.24 -3.08 -13.35
CA LEU A 235 -15.50 -3.91 -12.39
C LEU A 235 -15.99 -5.34 -12.48
N ASN A 236 -15.08 -6.30 -12.62
CA ASN A 236 -15.48 -7.70 -12.81
C ASN A 236 -14.69 -8.75 -12.04
N TRP A 237 -13.63 -8.39 -11.31
CA TRP A 237 -12.88 -9.34 -10.50
C TRP A 237 -13.67 -9.88 -9.30
N THR A 238 -14.64 -9.13 -8.80
CA THR A 238 -15.64 -9.55 -7.79
C THR A 238 -16.99 -8.92 -8.11
N ASP A 239 -18.11 -9.49 -7.64
CA ASP A 239 -19.47 -8.97 -7.88
C ASP A 239 -19.98 -8.01 -6.78
N GLY A 240 -19.09 -7.55 -5.91
CA GLY A 240 -19.39 -6.62 -4.83
C GLY A 240 -18.49 -6.82 -3.62
N LEU A 241 -18.86 -6.12 -2.55
CA LEU A 241 -18.30 -6.30 -1.21
C LEU A 241 -19.39 -6.81 -0.25
N ASP A 242 -18.99 -7.63 0.72
CA ASP A 242 -19.84 -8.08 1.80
C ASP A 242 -20.03 -7.01 2.90
N GLU A 243 -20.75 -7.33 3.97
CA GLU A 243 -21.01 -6.40 5.08
C GLU A 243 -19.75 -6.00 5.88
N ASN A 244 -18.65 -6.72 5.70
CA ASN A 244 -17.36 -6.49 6.34
C ASN A 244 -16.35 -5.83 5.40
N GLY A 245 -16.75 -5.50 4.16
CA GLY A 245 -15.89 -4.90 3.15
C GLY A 245 -14.96 -5.88 2.46
N ARG A 246 -15.19 -7.20 2.58
CA ARG A 246 -14.46 -8.22 1.83
C ARG A 246 -15.08 -8.41 0.44
N PRO A 247 -14.28 -8.74 -0.59
CA PRO A 247 -14.84 -9.10 -1.90
C PRO A 247 -15.83 -10.28 -1.75
N ASN A 248 -17.02 -10.19 -2.35
CA ASN A 248 -17.99 -11.29 -2.32
C ASN A 248 -17.44 -12.61 -2.87
N ALA A 249 -16.52 -12.54 -3.83
CA ALA A 249 -15.88 -13.71 -4.43
C ALA A 249 -14.75 -14.31 -3.56
N TYR A 250 -14.44 -13.71 -2.41
CA TYR A 250 -13.49 -14.26 -1.44
C TYR A 250 -14.06 -15.50 -0.74
N ASP A 251 -13.28 -16.58 -0.71
CA ASP A 251 -13.61 -17.79 0.06
C ASP A 251 -12.53 -18.06 1.12
N PRO A 252 -12.83 -17.88 2.42
CA PRO A 252 -11.85 -18.08 3.49
C PRO A 252 -11.42 -19.56 3.67
N ASN A 253 -12.07 -20.50 2.98
CA ASN A 253 -11.74 -21.93 3.07
C ASN A 253 -10.73 -22.40 2.01
N VAL A 254 -10.32 -21.52 1.10
CA VAL A 254 -9.30 -21.82 0.10
C VAL A 254 -8.07 -20.95 0.31
N ASP A 255 -6.89 -21.53 0.12
CA ASP A 255 -5.64 -20.80 0.27
C ASP A 255 -5.27 -20.02 -0.99
N VAL A 256 -5.78 -20.43 -2.16
CA VAL A 256 -5.55 -19.75 -3.43
C VAL A 256 -6.87 -19.18 -3.94
N GLN A 257 -6.99 -17.86 -3.91
CA GLN A 257 -8.19 -17.15 -4.36
C GLN A 257 -8.21 -17.09 -5.88
N LEU A 258 -9.30 -17.55 -6.47
CA LEU A 258 -9.53 -17.48 -7.92
C LEU A 258 -10.47 -16.34 -8.32
N TYR A 259 -11.12 -15.71 -7.34
CA TYR A 259 -12.09 -14.64 -7.54
C TYR A 259 -13.05 -14.96 -8.69
N ASN A 260 -13.48 -13.98 -9.49
CA ASN A 260 -14.35 -14.26 -10.62
C ASN A 260 -13.61 -14.98 -11.78
N PRO A 261 -14.17 -16.08 -12.33
CA PRO A 261 -13.59 -16.76 -13.49
C PRO A 261 -13.44 -15.80 -14.67
N GLY A 262 -12.28 -15.81 -15.34
CA GLY A 262 -12.05 -14.87 -16.45
C GLY A 262 -11.09 -13.73 -16.13
N THR A 263 -10.76 -13.52 -14.85
CA THR A 263 -10.15 -12.25 -14.39
C THR A 263 -8.69 -12.38 -13.96
N ALA A 264 -8.28 -13.51 -13.36
CA ALA A 264 -6.89 -13.77 -12.97
C ALA A 264 -6.31 -15.03 -13.65
N ALA A 265 -5.00 -14.99 -13.95
CA ALA A 265 -4.29 -16.12 -14.51
C ALA A 265 -3.99 -17.15 -13.41
N ILE A 266 -4.00 -18.45 -13.74
CA ILE A 266 -3.76 -19.53 -12.79
C ILE A 266 -2.64 -20.43 -13.34
N ARG A 267 -1.82 -20.99 -12.46
CA ARG A 267 -0.81 -21.99 -12.86
C ARG A 267 -1.46 -23.11 -13.66
N GLY A 268 -0.90 -23.39 -14.84
CA GLY A 268 -1.39 -24.46 -15.72
C GLY A 268 -2.64 -24.12 -16.54
N THR A 269 -3.20 -22.90 -16.44
CA THR A 269 -4.28 -22.45 -17.34
C THR A 269 -3.77 -21.68 -18.56
N ALA A 270 -2.45 -21.47 -18.67
CA ALA A 270 -1.81 -20.98 -19.89
C ALA A 270 -1.95 -22.05 -21.00
N THR A 271 -2.91 -21.86 -21.89
CA THR A 271 -3.09 -22.72 -23.05
C THR A 271 -2.04 -22.34 -24.08
N GLU A 272 -0.93 -23.10 -24.15
CA GLU A 272 0.15 -23.03 -25.14
C GLU A 272 1.06 -21.78 -25.14
N ILE A 273 2.37 -21.99 -25.34
CA ILE A 273 3.36 -20.92 -25.49
C ILE A 273 3.10 -20.19 -26.82
N GLY A 274 2.70 -18.92 -26.75
CA GLY A 274 2.47 -18.09 -27.93
C GLY A 274 1.04 -18.11 -28.48
N ALA A 275 0.14 -18.91 -27.90
CA ALA A 275 -1.27 -18.54 -27.87
C ALA A 275 -1.41 -17.42 -26.83
N GLU A 276 -2.29 -16.46 -27.07
CA GLU A 276 -2.61 -15.45 -26.07
C GLU A 276 -3.01 -16.19 -24.79
N GLY A 277 -2.14 -16.14 -23.76
CA GLY A 277 -2.38 -16.71 -22.44
C GLY A 277 -3.44 -15.94 -21.67
N THR A 278 -4.44 -15.44 -22.39
CA THR A 278 -5.57 -14.73 -21.86
C THR A 278 -6.50 -15.76 -21.24
N ILE A 279 -6.74 -15.56 -19.95
CA ILE A 279 -8.02 -15.96 -19.38
C ILE A 279 -9.07 -15.43 -20.36
N LYS A 280 -10.01 -16.26 -20.82
CA LYS A 280 -11.07 -15.79 -21.74
C LYS A 280 -11.93 -14.77 -21.00
N GLY A 281 -11.54 -13.50 -21.07
CA GLY A 281 -12.11 -12.39 -20.30
C GLY A 281 -11.22 -11.14 -20.42
N ALA A 282 -11.81 -9.98 -20.13
CA ALA A 282 -11.06 -8.74 -19.86
C ALA A 282 -11.03 -8.56 -18.34
N LEU A 283 -9.92 -8.08 -17.77
CA LEU A 283 -9.84 -7.76 -16.34
C LEU A 283 -10.19 -6.28 -16.16
N CYS A 284 -11.22 -5.99 -15.36
CA CYS A 284 -11.64 -4.63 -15.04
C CYS A 284 -11.66 -4.42 -13.51
N PRO A 285 -10.94 -3.41 -12.97
CA PRO A 285 -10.00 -2.53 -13.67
C PRO A 285 -8.71 -3.27 -14.08
N THR A 286 -7.94 -2.76 -15.06
CA THR A 286 -6.59 -3.30 -15.36
C THR A 286 -5.68 -3.31 -14.11
N HIS A 287 -4.51 -3.96 -14.16
CA HIS A 287 -3.48 -3.88 -13.11
C HIS A 287 -3.09 -2.44 -12.69
N ALA A 288 -3.23 -1.45 -13.59
CA ALA A 288 -3.02 -0.04 -13.23
C ALA A 288 -4.04 0.49 -12.18
N GLY A 289 -5.14 -0.24 -12.01
CA GLY A 289 -6.22 -0.01 -11.08
C GLY A 289 -7.23 1.02 -11.53
N GLY A 290 -8.36 1.10 -10.82
CA GLY A 290 -9.35 2.18 -10.95
C GLY A 290 -8.78 3.54 -10.54
N LYS A 291 -7.73 3.54 -9.72
CA LYS A 291 -6.91 4.68 -9.34
C LYS A 291 -5.51 4.16 -9.06
N ASN A 292 -4.50 4.97 -9.29
CA ASN A 292 -3.12 4.64 -8.95
C ASN A 292 -2.59 5.61 -7.86
N TRP A 293 -1.42 6.20 -8.04
CA TRP A 293 -0.79 7.08 -7.03
C TRP A 293 -1.32 8.51 -6.98
N SER A 294 -2.09 8.95 -7.97
CA SER A 294 -2.64 10.32 -8.04
C SER A 294 -3.56 10.60 -6.85
N PRO A 295 -3.31 11.64 -6.03
CA PRO A 295 -4.04 11.83 -4.79
C PRO A 295 -5.49 12.26 -5.02
N THR A 296 -6.37 11.77 -4.17
CA THR A 296 -7.75 12.23 -4.01
C THR A 296 -7.83 13.56 -3.26
N ALA A 297 -9.03 14.16 -3.23
CA ALA A 297 -9.33 15.32 -2.40
C ALA A 297 -10.64 15.12 -1.65
N TYR A 298 -10.76 15.70 -0.45
CA TYR A 298 -11.99 15.73 0.32
C TYR A 298 -12.38 17.17 0.63
N ASN A 299 -13.66 17.51 0.43
CA ASN A 299 -14.21 18.82 0.81
C ASN A 299 -15.20 18.67 1.98
N PRO A 300 -14.86 19.17 3.19
CA PRO A 300 -15.72 19.06 4.36
C PRO A 300 -17.00 19.92 4.27
N GLN A 301 -17.04 20.95 3.44
CA GLN A 301 -18.24 21.79 3.29
C GLN A 301 -19.33 21.09 2.47
N THR A 302 -18.94 20.37 1.42
CA THR A 302 -19.86 19.62 0.57
C THR A 302 -20.00 18.16 0.99
N ASN A 303 -19.16 17.70 1.92
CA ASN A 303 -19.00 16.30 2.30
C ASN A 303 -18.77 15.38 1.08
N MET A 304 -17.92 15.83 0.16
CA MET A 304 -17.62 15.10 -1.08
C MET A 304 -16.16 14.65 -1.13
N TYR A 305 -15.97 13.41 -1.60
CA TYR A 305 -14.67 12.81 -1.87
C TYR A 305 -14.48 12.73 -3.39
N TYR A 306 -13.40 13.32 -3.88
CA TYR A 306 -13.10 13.46 -5.31
C TYR A 306 -11.96 12.49 -5.67
N ILE A 307 -12.29 11.51 -6.51
CA ILE A 307 -11.38 10.44 -6.90
C ILE A 307 -10.97 10.69 -8.37
N PRO A 308 -9.67 10.80 -8.70
CA PRO A 308 -9.21 10.81 -10.09
C PRO A 308 -9.23 9.37 -10.64
N VAL A 309 -10.35 9.02 -11.30
CA VAL A 309 -10.61 7.66 -11.79
C VAL A 309 -9.86 7.37 -13.09
N VAL A 310 -9.40 6.13 -13.22
CA VAL A 310 -8.88 5.49 -14.44
C VAL A 310 -9.86 4.39 -14.84
N GLU A 311 -10.46 4.53 -16.01
CA GLU A 311 -11.31 3.49 -16.61
C GLU A 311 -10.50 2.66 -17.60
N GLY A 312 -10.47 1.35 -17.41
CA GLY A 312 -9.74 0.46 -18.31
C GLY A 312 -9.90 -1.02 -18.00
N CYS A 313 -9.93 -1.80 -19.09
CA CYS A 313 -9.75 -3.24 -19.20
C CYS A 313 -8.91 -3.49 -20.46
#